data_AF-A0A0D6M7W6-F1
#
_entry.id   AF-A0A0D6M7W6-F1
#
_cell.length_a   1.000
_cell.length_b   1.000
_cell.length_c   1.000
_cell.angle_alpha   90.00
_cell.angle_beta   90.00
_cell.angle_gamma   90.00
#
_symmetry.space_group_name_H-M   'P 1'
#
loop_
_entity.id
_entity.type
_entity.pdbx_description
1 polymer ?
#
loop_
_entity_poly.entity_id
_entity_poly.type
_entity_poly.pdbx_seq_one_letter_code
_entity_poly.pdbx_strand_id
1 'polypeptide(L)'
;MQEDDEFVVQLLYLFLQLLRHRELANRLMGADSALGAYVIDLMHDKNPAIREMCDNALVIIGEHSQEWARRIAGERFRWHNAQWLDTVEGGIACDEGAVMDDDYVPGMLFDDQFDDGFDLAVEEPIF
;
A
#
# COMPACT_ATOMS: atom_id res chain seq x y z
N MET A 1 28.19 -0.77 4.56
CA MET A 1 26.93 -1.47 4.22
C MET A 1 26.77 -2.74 5.05
N GLN A 2 27.57 -3.80 4.88
CA GLN A 2 27.35 -5.04 5.68
C GLN A 2 27.59 -4.86 7.20
N GLU A 3 28.57 -4.05 7.60
CA GLU A 3 28.85 -3.75 9.02
C GLU A 3 27.77 -2.87 9.66
N ASP A 4 27.29 -1.85 8.93
CA ASP A 4 26.22 -0.96 9.39
C ASP A 4 24.91 -1.73 9.59
N ASP A 5 24.59 -2.64 8.67
CA ASP A 5 23.40 -3.49 8.77
C ASP A 5 23.45 -4.40 10.01
N GLU A 6 24.61 -4.94 10.36
CA GLU A 6 24.77 -5.76 11.57
C GLU A 6 24.49 -4.94 12.83
N PHE A 7 25.00 -3.71 12.90
CA PHE A 7 24.68 -2.80 14.01
C PHE A 7 23.18 -2.49 14.08
N VAL A 8 22.52 -2.27 12.95
CA VAL A 8 21.06 -2.03 12.90
C VAL A 8 20.31 -3.26 13.41
N VAL A 9 20.67 -4.47 12.98
CA VAL A 9 20.03 -5.71 13.46
C VAL A 9 20.23 -5.90 14.96
N GLN A 10 21.44 -5.68 15.48
CA GLN A 10 21.71 -5.79 16.92
C GLN A 10 20.93 -4.75 17.74
N LEU A 11 20.84 -3.52 17.24
CA LEU A 11 20.06 -2.46 17.88
C LEU A 11 18.55 -2.78 17.87
N LEU A 12 18.02 -3.26 16.75
CA LEU A 12 16.63 -3.72 16.64
C LEU A 12 16.36 -4.89 17.58
N TYR A 13 17.28 -5.84 17.70
CA TYR A 13 17.16 -6.96 18.62
C TYR A 13 17.07 -6.48 20.08
N LEU A 14 17.91 -5.51 20.49
CA LEU A 14 17.81 -4.90 21.81
C LEU A 14 16.43 -4.31 22.05
N PHE A 15 15.93 -3.49 21.11
CA PHE A 15 14.60 -2.90 21.23
C PHE A 15 13.49 -3.95 21.25
N LEU A 16 13.61 -5.00 20.45
CA LEU A 16 12.68 -6.11 20.46
C LEU A 16 12.60 -6.75 21.85
N GLN A 17 13.74 -7.00 22.51
CA GLN A 17 13.76 -7.52 23.88
C GLN A 17 13.07 -6.57 24.87
N LEU A 18 13.28 -5.26 24.73
CA LEU A 18 12.61 -4.26 25.59
C LEU A 18 11.10 -4.23 25.34
N LEU A 19 10.66 -4.29 24.08
CA LEU A 19 9.25 -4.28 23.68
C LEU A 19 8.47 -5.50 24.18
N ARG A 20 9.15 -6.64 24.43
CA ARG A 20 8.52 -7.83 25.05
C ARG A 20 8.09 -7.61 26.50
N HIS A 21 8.62 -6.58 27.16
CA HIS A 21 8.23 -6.21 28.52
C HIS A 21 7.24 -5.05 28.49
N ARG A 22 5.99 -5.31 28.84
CA ARG A 22 4.88 -4.34 28.75
C ARG A 22 5.16 -2.97 29.37
N GLU A 23 5.81 -2.94 30.54
CA GLU A 23 6.15 -1.68 31.22
C GLU A 23 7.18 -0.83 30.46
N LEU A 24 8.14 -1.49 29.79
CA LEU A 24 9.13 -0.82 28.97
C LEU A 24 8.53 -0.43 27.61
N ALA A 25 7.73 -1.30 27.01
CA ALA A 25 6.98 -1.01 25.79
C ALA A 25 6.10 0.23 25.97
N ASN A 26 5.35 0.36 27.07
CA ASN A 26 4.53 1.53 27.35
C ASN A 26 5.35 2.83 27.50
N ARG A 27 6.59 2.75 27.99
CA ARG A 27 7.49 3.91 28.10
C ARG A 27 8.14 4.27 26.77
N LEU A 28 8.46 3.27 25.95
CA LEU A 28 9.12 3.45 24.65
C LEU A 28 8.13 3.84 23.54
N MET A 29 6.88 3.37 23.61
CA MET A 29 5.86 3.51 22.58
C MET A 29 4.82 4.60 22.89
N GLY A 30 5.29 5.82 23.16
CA GLY A 30 4.42 7.01 23.15
C GLY A 30 3.88 7.34 21.74
N ALA A 31 2.94 8.29 21.64
CA ALA A 31 2.34 8.68 20.36
C ALA A 31 3.37 9.20 19.32
N ASP A 32 4.44 9.84 19.79
CA ASP A 32 5.53 10.39 18.97
C ASP A 32 6.83 9.60 19.14
N SER A 33 6.72 8.29 19.39
CA SER A 33 7.89 7.42 19.54
C SER A 33 8.76 7.42 18.28
N ALA A 34 9.98 7.93 18.42
CA ALA A 34 11.00 7.86 17.38
C ALA A 34 11.36 6.41 17.03
N LEU A 35 11.32 5.50 18.01
CA LEU A 35 11.53 4.08 17.77
C LEU A 35 10.42 3.50 16.88
N GLY A 36 9.16 3.83 17.18
CA GLY A 36 8.03 3.39 16.36
C GLY A 36 8.12 3.88 14.91
N ALA A 37 8.47 5.16 14.70
CA ALA A 37 8.70 5.71 13.36
C ALA A 37 9.86 5.00 12.65
N TYR A 38 10.99 4.84 13.32
CA TYR A 38 12.18 4.21 12.75
C TYR A 38 11.93 2.76 12.33
N VAL A 39 11.23 1.96 13.16
CA VAL A 39 10.89 0.56 12.82
C VAL A 39 9.93 0.49 11.62
N ILE A 40 9.01 1.46 11.48
CA ILE A 40 8.12 1.57 10.30
C ILE A 40 8.94 1.89 9.04
N ASP A 41 9.89 2.81 9.11
CA ASP A 41 10.74 3.18 7.97
C ASP A 41 11.57 1.99 7.47
N LEU A 42 11.98 1.10 8.38
CA LEU A 42 12.74 -0.11 8.07
C LEU A 42 11.88 -1.30 7.58
N MET A 43 10.55 -1.17 7.53
CA MET A 43 9.64 -2.26 7.16
C MET A 43 9.91 -2.82 5.76
N HIS A 44 10.40 -1.97 4.85
CA HIS A 44 10.71 -2.33 3.46
C HIS A 44 12.21 -2.25 3.15
N ASP A 45 13.07 -2.42 4.16
CA ASP A 45 14.52 -2.38 4.01
C ASP A 45 15.02 -3.43 2.99
N LYS A 46 16.16 -3.19 2.34
CA LYS A 46 16.71 -4.13 1.36
C LYS A 46 17.22 -5.42 2.00
N ASN A 47 17.73 -5.34 3.23
CA ASN A 47 18.28 -6.46 3.97
C ASN A 47 17.14 -7.31 4.59
N PRO A 48 17.05 -8.61 4.23
CA PRO A 48 15.98 -9.48 4.71
C PRO A 48 16.01 -9.68 6.24
N ALA A 49 17.19 -9.66 6.87
CA ALA A 49 17.30 -9.84 8.32
C ALA A 49 16.74 -8.63 9.08
N ILE A 50 16.95 -7.42 8.56
CA ILE A 50 16.35 -6.20 9.10
C ILE A 50 14.83 -6.27 8.96
N ARG A 51 14.31 -6.63 7.78
CA ARG A 51 12.86 -6.78 7.56
C ARG A 51 12.23 -7.79 8.52
N GLU A 52 12.83 -8.96 8.69
CA GLU A 52 12.33 -9.99 9.60
C GLU A 52 12.30 -9.50 11.05
N MET A 53 13.35 -8.82 11.50
CA MET A 53 13.41 -8.26 12.85
C MET A 53 12.36 -7.15 13.06
N CYS A 54 12.19 -6.28 12.05
CA CYS A 54 11.18 -5.23 12.07
C CYS A 54 9.76 -5.81 12.09
N ASP A 55 9.45 -6.82 11.28
CA ASP A 55 8.13 -7.45 11.27
C ASP A 55 7.77 -8.00 12.67
N ASN A 56 8.72 -8.66 13.35
CA ASN A 56 8.53 -9.11 14.72
C ASN A 56 8.27 -7.95 15.70
N ALA A 57 9.02 -6.85 15.58
CA ALA A 57 8.84 -5.68 16.43
C ALA A 57 7.49 -4.98 16.18
N LEU A 58 7.08 -4.85 14.92
CA LEU A 58 5.83 -4.21 14.50
C LEU A 58 4.60 -4.95 15.02
N VAL A 59 4.63 -6.28 15.06
CA VAL A 59 3.56 -7.09 15.65
C VAL A 59 3.40 -6.74 17.14
N ILE A 60 4.49 -6.78 17.90
CA ILE A 60 4.46 -6.47 19.33
C ILE A 60 3.99 -5.02 19.57
N ILE A 61 4.51 -4.07 18.79
CA ILE A 61 4.10 -2.66 18.87
C ILE A 61 2.58 -2.50 18.62
N GLY A 62 2.05 -3.17 17.59
CA GLY A 62 0.63 -3.13 17.26
C GLY A 62 -0.28 -3.74 18.33
N GLU A 63 0.19 -4.76 19.05
CA GLU A 63 -0.51 -5.36 20.18
C GLU A 63 -0.61 -4.40 21.38
N HIS A 64 0.40 -3.56 21.59
CA HIS A 64 0.45 -2.64 22.73
C HIS A 64 -0.31 -1.34 22.49
N SER A 65 -0.48 -0.90 21.24
CA SER A 65 -1.15 0.36 20.92
C SER A 65 -1.95 0.28 19.62
N GLN A 66 -3.27 0.50 19.74
CA GLN A 66 -4.17 0.58 18.60
C GLN A 66 -3.85 1.76 17.66
N GLU A 67 -3.26 2.84 18.19
CA GLU A 67 -2.80 3.95 17.36
C GLU A 67 -1.64 3.50 16.45
N TRP A 68 -0.64 2.85 17.03
CA TRP A 68 0.48 2.32 16.26
C TRP A 68 0.04 1.23 15.28
N ALA A 69 -0.87 0.33 15.68
CA ALA A 69 -1.44 -0.66 14.77
C ALA A 69 -2.08 -0.01 13.52
N ARG A 70 -2.80 1.11 13.67
CA ARG A 70 -3.37 1.86 12.55
C ARG A 70 -2.29 2.49 11.67
N ARG A 71 -1.23 3.07 12.26
CA ARG A 71 -0.12 3.66 11.51
C ARG A 71 0.61 2.60 10.68
N ILE A 72 0.90 1.44 11.28
CA ILE A 72 1.55 0.30 10.64
C ILE A 72 0.71 -0.22 9.46
N ALA A 73 -0.59 -0.44 9.67
CA ALA A 73 -1.49 -0.86 8.60
C ALA A 73 -1.56 0.17 7.46
N GLY A 74 -1.60 1.46 7.80
CA GLY A 74 -1.58 2.55 6.83
C GLY A 74 -0.29 2.61 6.00
N GLU A 75 0.87 2.33 6.59
CA GLU A 75 2.13 2.21 5.83
C GLU A 75 2.11 1.00 4.89
N ARG A 76 1.70 -0.17 5.36
CA ARG A 76 1.58 -1.38 4.52
C ARG A 76 0.66 -1.16 3.32
N PHE A 77 -0.46 -0.47 3.54
CA PHE A 77 -1.39 -0.14 2.47
C PHE A 77 -0.79 0.85 1.46
N ARG A 78 -0.13 1.92 1.94
CA ARG A 78 0.56 2.88 1.07
C ARG A 78 1.64 2.21 0.23
N TRP A 79 2.44 1.35 0.85
CA TRP A 79 3.50 0.62 0.15
C TRP A 79 2.94 -0.32 -0.92
N HIS A 80 1.91 -1.11 -0.58
CA HIS A 80 1.25 -2.00 -1.54
C HIS A 80 0.71 -1.23 -2.75
N ASN A 81 0.04 -0.10 -2.51
CA ASN A 81 -0.49 0.74 -3.59
C ASN A 81 0.62 1.35 -4.45
N ALA A 82 1.73 1.78 -3.83
CA ALA A 82 2.88 2.30 -4.57
C ALA A 82 3.48 1.23 -5.50
N GLN A 83 3.62 -0.01 -5.02
CA GLN A 83 4.09 -1.13 -5.82
C GLN A 83 3.12 -1.48 -6.97
N TRP A 84 1.81 -1.42 -6.70
CA TRP A 84 0.79 -1.66 -7.73
C TRP A 84 0.83 -0.58 -8.82
N LEU A 85 0.93 0.70 -8.44
CA LEU A 85 1.04 1.81 -9.38
C LEU A 85 2.27 1.66 -10.30
N ASP A 86 3.43 1.32 -9.74
CA ASP A 86 4.66 1.05 -10.52
C ASP A 86 4.46 -0.08 -11.54
N THR A 87 3.70 -1.12 -11.18
CA THR A 87 3.38 -2.24 -12.08
C THR A 87 2.44 -1.81 -13.21
N VAL A 88 1.42 -1.00 -12.91
CA VAL A 88 0.46 -0.52 -13.91
C VAL A 88 1.12 0.48 -14.86
N GLU A 89 1.90 1.42 -14.35
CA GLU A 89 2.64 2.40 -15.16
C GLU A 89 3.71 1.72 -16.02
N GLY A 90 4.41 0.71 -15.49
CA GLY A 90 5.37 -0.11 -16.24
C GLY A 90 4.72 -0.99 -17.31
N GLY A 91 3.45 -1.38 -17.13
CA GLY A 91 2.66 -2.14 -18.11
C GLY A 91 2.15 -1.31 -19.28
N ILE A 92 1.89 -0.01 -19.09
CA ILE A 92 1.41 0.90 -20.14
C ILE A 92 2.50 1.19 -21.20
N ALA A 93 3.78 1.12 -20.82
CA ALA A 93 4.89 1.37 -21.74
C ALA A 93 5.24 0.19 -22.68
N CYS A 94 4.68 -1.01 -22.44
CA CYS A 94 5.01 -2.23 -23.19
C CYS A 94 3.80 -2.84 -23.93
N ASP A 95 2.73 -2.08 -24.14
CA ASP A 95 1.62 -2.48 -25.02
C ASP A 95 1.51 -1.56 -26.25
N GLU A 96 2.64 -1.30 -26.92
CA GLU A 96 2.64 -0.95 -28.36
C GLU A 96 2.32 -2.17 -29.24
N GLY A 97 1.87 -3.27 -28.63
CA GLY A 97 1.43 -4.49 -29.27
C GLY A 97 -0.02 -4.83 -28.93
N ALA A 98 -0.86 -3.81 -28.65
CA ALA A 98 -2.30 -3.98 -28.55
C ALA A 98 -2.73 -4.78 -29.78
N VAL A 99 -3.10 -6.03 -29.51
CA VAL A 99 -3.69 -6.93 -30.49
C VAL A 99 -4.93 -6.17 -30.95
N MET A 100 -4.84 -5.58 -32.14
CA MET A 100 -5.99 -5.02 -32.82
C MET A 100 -6.94 -6.20 -32.94
N ASP A 101 -8.01 -6.18 -32.15
CA ASP A 101 -9.16 -7.04 -32.40
C ASP A 101 -9.50 -6.81 -33.88
N ASP A 102 -9.52 -7.88 -34.68
CA ASP A 102 -9.67 -7.80 -36.16
C ASP A 102 -10.99 -7.10 -36.57
N ASP A 103 -11.86 -6.81 -35.60
CA ASP A 103 -13.13 -6.10 -35.73
C ASP A 103 -12.97 -4.56 -35.67
N TYR A 104 -11.79 -4.02 -35.33
CA TYR A 104 -11.56 -2.57 -35.35
C TYR A 104 -11.28 -2.08 -36.77
N VAL A 105 -12.31 -1.55 -37.44
CA VAL A 105 -12.19 -0.85 -38.72
C VAL A 105 -12.04 0.66 -38.46
N PRO A 106 -10.85 1.27 -38.68
CA PRO A 106 -10.69 2.70 -38.54
C PRO A 106 -11.56 3.44 -39.57
N GLY A 107 -12.59 4.16 -39.09
CA GLY A 107 -13.52 4.91 -39.94
C GLY A 107 -14.99 4.54 -39.80
N MET A 108 -15.38 3.60 -38.91
CA MET A 108 -16.77 3.55 -38.45
C MET A 108 -17.04 4.82 -37.63
N LEU A 109 -17.67 5.82 -38.28
CA LEU A 109 -18.48 6.78 -37.56
C LEU A 109 -19.42 5.97 -36.68
N PHE A 110 -19.41 6.25 -35.38
CA PHE A 110 -20.56 5.94 -34.53
C PHE A 110 -21.79 6.45 -35.28
N ASP A 111 -22.61 5.54 -35.80
CA ASP A 111 -23.92 5.93 -36.27
C ASP A 111 -24.67 6.39 -35.01
N ASP A 112 -25.21 7.61 -35.04
CA ASP A 112 -25.88 8.30 -33.93
C ASP A 112 -27.23 7.63 -33.56
N GLN A 113 -27.21 6.31 -33.33
CA GLN A 113 -28.35 5.51 -32.89
C GLN A 113 -27.90 4.53 -31.80
N PHE A 114 -27.45 5.09 -30.67
CA PHE A 114 -27.59 4.38 -29.41
C PHE A 114 -29.03 4.55 -28.95
N ASP A 115 -29.91 3.65 -29.40
CA ASP A 115 -31.28 3.53 -28.89
C ASP A 115 -31.22 2.88 -27.49
N ASP A 116 -31.19 3.70 -26.44
CA ASP A 116 -31.19 3.25 -25.05
C ASP A 116 -32.59 2.92 -24.52
N GLY A 117 -33.61 2.90 -25.39
CA GLY A 117 -34.96 2.46 -25.05
C GLY A 117 -35.63 3.29 -23.95
N PHE A 118 -35.10 4.48 -23.64
CA PHE A 118 -35.72 5.43 -22.72
C PHE A 118 -36.54 6.46 -23.49
N ASP A 119 -37.39 5.99 -24.41
CA ASP A 119 -38.44 6.83 -24.99
C ASP A 119 -39.47 7.12 -23.90
N LEU A 120 -39.39 8.32 -23.30
CA LEU A 120 -40.47 8.93 -22.55
C LEU A 120 -41.62 9.22 -23.52
N ALA A 121 -42.38 8.18 -23.82
CA ALA A 121 -43.62 8.27 -24.56
C ALA A 121 -44.63 9.10 -23.76
N VAL A 122 -44.79 10.34 -24.22
CA VAL A 122 -46.04 11.11 -24.30
C VAL A 122 -46.50 11.80 -23.01
N GLU A 123 -46.02 13.04 -22.80
CA GLU A 123 -46.88 14.11 -22.28
C GLU A 123 -47.80 14.58 -23.42
N GLU A 124 -49.06 14.16 -23.47
CA GLU A 124 -50.09 14.91 -24.21
C GLU A 124 -50.59 16.05 -23.32
N PRO A 125 -50.48 17.32 -23.75
CA PRO A 125 -51.22 18.39 -23.11
C PRO A 125 -52.69 18.35 -23.51
N ILE A 126 -53.50 18.38 -22.46
CA ILE A 126 -54.93 18.69 -22.36
C ILE A 126 -55.36 19.75 -23.40
N PHE A 127 -56.29 19.42 -24.29
CA PHE A 127 -57.58 20.12 -24.51
C PHE A 127 -58.49 19.34 -25.46
#